data_AF-A9D518-F1
#
_entry.id   AF-A9D518-F1
#
_cell.length_a   1.000
_cell.length_b   1.000
_cell.length_c   1.000
_cell.angle_alpha   90.00
_cell.angle_beta   90.00
_cell.angle_gamma   90.00
#
_symmetry.space_group_name_H-M   'P 1'
#
loop_
_entity.id
_entity.type
_entity.pdbx_description
1 polymer ?
#
loop_
_entity_poly.entity_id
_entity_poly.type
_entity_poly.pdbx_seq_one_letter_code
_entity_poly.pdbx_strand_id
1 'polypeptide(L)' 'MCILFIALNKHTKYPLIVCANRDEFHHSPTEQVHFWPPENEILAGKDLEAGGHLAWHQ' A
#
# COMPACT_ATOMS: atom_id res chain seq x y z
N MET A 1 -6.70 3.86 -14.11
CA MET A 1 -8.09 3.54 -13.66
C MET A 1 -8.05 3.25 -12.17
N CYS A 2 -8.84 3.95 -11.35
CA CYS A 2 -8.75 3.80 -9.89
C CYS A 2 -9.96 3.02 -9.35
N ILE A 3 -9.72 2.11 -8.41
CA ILE A 3 -10.75 1.32 -7.71
C ILE A 3 -10.47 1.42 -6.21
N LEU A 4 -11.54 1.57 -5.42
CA LEU A 4 -11.49 1.56 -3.96
C LEU A 4 -12.61 0.67 -3.41
N PHE A 5 -12.23 -0.29 -2.57
CA PHE A 5 -13.12 -1.13 -1.79
C PHE A 5 -12.96 -0.82 -0.31
N ILE A 6 -14.09 -0.70 0.38
CA ILE A 6 -14.13 -0.49 1.82
C ILE A 6 -15.06 -1.54 2.42
N ALA A 7 -14.58 -2.28 3.40
CA ALA A 7 -15.38 -3.21 4.18
C ALA A 7 -15.26 -2.86 5.66
N LEU A 8 -16.36 -2.38 6.24
CA LEU A 8 -16.47 -2.01 7.65
C LEU A 8 -17.20 -3.12 8.42
N ASN A 9 -16.58 -3.60 9.51
CA ASN A 9 -17.13 -4.63 10.40
C ASN A 9 -17.60 -5.91 9.67
N LYS A 10 -16.93 -6.26 8.56
CA LYS A 10 -17.25 -7.48 7.78
C LYS A 10 -16.35 -8.66 8.11
N HIS A 11 -15.25 -8.44 8.82
CA HIS A 11 -14.33 -9.48 9.25
C HIS A 11 -14.22 -9.48 10.77
N THR A 12 -14.18 -10.67 11.39
CA THR A 12 -14.14 -10.82 12.85
C THR A 12 -12.89 -10.26 13.51
N LYS A 13 -11.76 -10.28 12.77
CA LYS A 13 -10.45 -9.78 13.24
C LYS A 13 -10.12 -8.36 12.78
N TYR A 14 -10.70 -7.90 11.67
CA TYR A 14 -10.32 -6.64 11.03
C TYR A 14 -11.54 -5.72 11.02
N PRO A 15 -11.60 -4.72 11.93
CA PRO A 15 -12.75 -3.83 12.04
C PRO A 15 -12.92 -2.98 10.77
N LEU A 16 -11.83 -2.73 10.05
CA LEU A 16 -11.81 -2.02 8.78
C LEU A 16 -10.82 -2.70 7.82
N ILE A 17 -11.28 -2.91 6.58
CA ILE A 17 -10.44 -3.34 5.46
C ILE A 17 -10.62 -2.31 4.34
N VAL A 18 -9.50 -1.82 3.81
CA VAL A 18 -9.46 -0.92 2.66
C VAL A 18 -8.58 -1.55 1.59
N CYS A 19 -9.10 -1.72 0.38
CA CYS A 19 -8.33 -2.19 -0.76
C CYS A 19 -8.45 -1.16 -1.88
N ALA A 20 -7.33 -0.63 -2.35
CA ALA A 20 -7.31 0.33 -3.44
C ALA A 20 -6.41 -0.18 -4.55
N ASN A 21 -6.84 -0.03 -5.80
CA ASN A 21 -5.97 -0.15 -6.95
C ASN A 21 -5.91 1.19 -7.68
N ARG A 22 -4.70 1.67 -7.95
CA ARG A 22 -4.47 2.83 -8.82
C ARG A 22 -3.71 2.30 -10.03
N ASP A 23 -4.42 2.00 -11.12
CA ASP A 23 -3.77 1.64 -12.39
C ASP A 23 -3.13 2.90 -12.96
N GLU A 24 -1.89 3.13 -12.57
CA GLU A 24 -1.04 4.16 -13.14
C GLU A 24 0.28 3.55 -13.55
N PHE A 25 0.62 3.79 -14.81
CA PHE A 25 1.88 3.39 -15.44
C PHE A 25 3.03 4.06 -14.70
N HIS A 26 3.67 3.34 -13.77
CA HIS A 26 4.75 3.91 -12.97
C HIS A 26 6.04 3.15 -13.24
N HIS A 27 6.88 3.82 -14.03
CA HIS A 27 8.26 3.45 -14.35
C HIS A 27 9.23 3.68 -13.17
N SER A 28 8.72 4.00 -11.97
CA SER A 28 9.54 4.23 -10.79
C SER A 28 10.03 2.90 -10.22
N PRO A 29 11.34 2.74 -9.99
CA PRO A 29 11.89 1.52 -9.42
C PRO A 29 11.38 1.37 -7.98
N THR A 30 10.73 0.25 -7.68
CA THR A 30 10.28 -0.10 -6.34
C THR A 30 11.02 -1.33 -5.83
N GLU A 31 11.39 -1.36 -4.55
CA GLU A 31 11.79 -2.60 -3.89
C GLU A 31 10.60 -3.57 -3.87
N GLN A 32 10.91 -4.86 -3.96
CA GLN A 32 9.91 -5.90 -3.81
C GLN A 32 9.22 -5.81 -2.45
N VAL A 33 7.99 -6.33 -2.37
CA VAL A 33 7.21 -6.35 -1.15
C VAL A 33 8.00 -7.06 -0.04
N HIS A 34 8.26 -6.34 1.04
CA HIS A 34 8.94 -6.85 2.23
C HIS A 34 8.36 -6.18 3.49
N PHE A 35 8.67 -6.76 4.65
CA PHE A 35 8.32 -6.13 5.92
C PHE A 35 9.29 -5.00 6.21
N TRP A 36 8.74 -3.81 6.45
CA TRP A 36 9.56 -2.64 6.71
C TRP A 36 10.10 -2.68 8.14
N PRO A 37 11.43 -2.52 8.32
CA PRO A 37 12.02 -2.44 9.65
C PRO A 37 11.73 -1.08 10.32
N PRO A 38 11.84 -1.01 11.66
CA PRO A 38 12.14 -2.12 12.57
C PRO A 38 10.91 -2.90 13.08
N GLU A 39 9.71 -2.31 13.07
CA GLU A 39 8.53 -2.91 13.70
C GLU A 39 7.89 -4.05 12.87
N ASN A 40 8.20 -4.17 11.57
CA ASN A 40 7.67 -5.21 10.67
C ASN A 40 6.13 -5.31 10.62
N GLU A 41 5.43 -4.23 10.94
CA GLU A 41 3.96 -4.18 10.87
C GLU A 41 3.45 -3.85 9.46
N ILE A 42 4.33 -3.28 8.62
CA ILE A 42 4.00 -2.83 7.27
C ILE A 42 4.62 -3.79 6.26
N LEU A 43 3.78 -4.48 5.48
CA LEU A 43 4.18 -5.29 4.34
C LEU A 43 3.87 -4.54 3.05
N ALA A 44 4.88 -3.91 2.46
CA ALA A 44 4.72 -3.10 1.24
C ALA A 44 6.00 -3.09 0.40
N GLY A 45 5.85 -2.89 -0.91
CA GLY A 45 6.98 -2.47 -1.75
C GLY A 45 7.36 -1.04 -1.41
N LYS A 46 8.65 -0.71 -1.52
CA LYS A 46 9.16 0.63 -1.21
C LYS A 46 9.51 1.36 -2.49
N ASP A 47 8.98 2.55 -2.67
CA ASP A 47 9.41 3.43 -3.75
C ASP A 47 10.85 3.87 -3.49
N LEU A 48 11.77 3.59 -4.42
CA LEU A 48 13.19 3.92 -4.27
C LEU A 48 13.49 5.40 -4.56
N GLU A 49 12.61 6.11 -5.24
CA GLU A 49 12.78 7.52 -5.58
C GLU A 49 12.14 8.42 -4.50
N ALA A 50 10.92 8.10 -4.09
CA ALA A 50 10.18 8.87 -3.09
C ALA A 50 10.43 8.40 -1.64
N GLY A 51 11.06 7.23 -1.45
CA GLY A 51 11.40 6.66 -0.13
C GLY A 51 10.21 6.18 0.71
N GLY A 52 8.99 6.29 0.18
CA GLY A 52 7.72 5.96 0.85
C GLY A 52 7.05 4.68 0.32
N HIS A 53 6.01 4.25 1.03
CA HIS A 53 5.00 3.32 0.50
C HIS A 53 4.06 4.19 -0.35
N LEU A 54 3.75 3.82 -1.59
CA LEU A 54 2.96 4.61 -2.57
C LEU A 54 1.92 5.56 -1.91
N ALA A 55 2.40 6.74 -1.52
CA ALA A 55 1.68 7.80 -0.88
C ALA A 55 2.20 9.03 -1.60
N TRP A 56 1.35 9.54 -2.47
CA TRP A 56 1.66 10.61 -3.37
C TRP A 56 2.13 11.83 -2.58
N HIS A 57 3.37 12.23 -2.82
CA HIS A 57 3.77 13.62 -2.68
C HIS A 57 2.82 14.45 -3.57
N GLN A 58 2.16 15.43 -2.96
CA GLN A 58 1.71 16.62 -3.70
C GLN A 58 2.91 17.42 -4.16
#